data_AF-A0A9N9ED93-F1
#
_entry.id   AF-A0A9N9ED93-F1
#
_cell.length_a   1.000
_cell.length_b   1.000
_cell.length_c   1.000
_cell.angle_alpha   90.00
_cell.angle_beta   90.00
_cell.angle_gamma   90.00
#
_symmetry.space_group_name_H-M   'P 1'
#
loop_
_entity.id
_entity.type
_entity.pdbx_description
1 polymer ?
#
loop_
_entity_poly.entity_id
_entity_poly.type
_entity_poly.pdbx_seq_one_letter_code
_entity_poly.pdbx_strand_id
1 'polypeptide(L)'
;ALRDSSMESYISSKKILEINPHHSIIKSLKTKVEADKNDKIVKDLIWLLFETSLVHSGFSLEEPSILANRIFKMIQLGLDNGY
;
A
#
# COMPACT_ATOMS: atom_id res chain seq x y z
N ALA A 1 -37.55 3.49 -3.59
CA ALA A 1 -36.68 4.59 -4.02
C ALA A 1 -35.27 4.05 -4.14
N LEU A 2 -34.75 3.99 -5.36
CA LEU A 2 -33.38 3.56 -5.65
C LEU A 2 -32.44 4.56 -4.97
N ARG A 3 -31.66 4.12 -3.99
CA ARG A 3 -30.62 4.94 -3.36
C ARG A 3 -29.61 5.28 -4.43
N ASP A 4 -29.55 6.55 -4.77
CA ASP A 4 -28.66 7.12 -5.74
C ASP A 4 -27.20 6.90 -5.32
N SER A 5 -26.54 5.92 -5.95
CA SER A 5 -25.13 5.57 -5.72
C SER A 5 -24.16 6.69 -6.12
N SER A 6 -24.63 7.75 -6.78
CA SER A 6 -23.76 8.86 -7.19
C SER A 6 -23.44 9.82 -6.05
N MET A 7 -24.21 9.77 -4.95
CA MET A 7 -23.98 10.58 -3.76
C MET A 7 -22.93 9.99 -2.80
N GLU A 8 -22.69 8.68 -2.86
CA GLU A 8 -21.64 8.01 -2.06
C GLU A 8 -20.23 8.37 -2.56
N SER A 9 -20.06 8.56 -3.87
CA SER A 9 -18.78 8.96 -4.48
C SER A 9 -18.38 10.40 -4.15
N TYR A 10 -19.35 11.30 -3.93
CA TYR A 10 -19.11 12.73 -3.70
C TYR A 10 -18.74 13.06 -2.24
N ILE A 11 -19.02 12.16 -1.28
CA ILE A 11 -18.64 12.29 0.14
C ILE A 11 -17.60 11.22 0.54
N SER A 12 -16.77 10.75 -0.39
CA SER A 12 -15.52 10.11 0.03
C SER A 12 -14.52 11.23 0.35
N SER A 13 -14.43 11.60 1.63
CA SER A 13 -13.35 12.47 2.10
C SER A 13 -12.02 11.88 1.64
N LYS A 14 -11.16 12.70 1.02
CA LYS A 14 -9.83 12.25 0.56
C LYS A 14 -9.11 11.54 1.71
N LYS A 15 -8.72 10.28 1.48
CA LYS A 15 -7.96 9.50 2.47
C LYS A 15 -6.56 10.13 2.60
N ILE A 16 -6.17 10.49 3.81
CA ILE A 16 -4.84 11.03 4.12
C ILE A 16 -4.01 9.89 4.71
N LEU A 17 -2.89 9.55 4.06
CA LEU A 17 -1.91 8.63 4.63
C LEU A 17 -0.86 9.43 5.41
N GLU A 18 -0.92 9.35 6.73
CA GLU A 18 0.12 9.91 7.60
C GLU A 18 1.27 8.90 7.76
N ILE A 19 2.51 9.38 7.63
CA ILE A 19 3.71 8.55 7.78
C ILE A 19 4.60 9.10 8.91
N ASN A 20 5.21 8.20 9.68
CA ASN A 20 6.23 8.57 10.66
C ASN A 20 7.62 8.62 9.99
N PRO A 21 8.23 9.80 9.79
CA PRO A 21 9.53 9.92 9.12
C PRO A 21 10.69 9.31 9.92
N HIS A 22 10.51 9.05 11.22
CA HIS A 22 11.53 8.44 12.07
C HIS A 22 11.53 6.91 12.02
N HIS A 23 10.45 6.29 11.51
CA HIS A 23 10.31 4.84 11.42
C HIS A 23 11.33 4.25 10.44
N SER A 24 11.97 3.14 10.82
CA SER A 24 13.04 2.50 10.03
C SER A 24 12.57 2.14 8.61
N ILE A 25 11.37 1.56 8.47
CA ILE A 25 10.77 1.24 7.16
C ILE A 25 10.69 2.47 6.26
N ILE A 26 10.21 3.61 6.76
CA ILE A 26 10.05 4.84 5.97
C ILE A 26 11.41 5.38 5.53
N LYS A 27 12.41 5.38 6.42
CA LYS A 27 13.78 5.77 6.08
C LYS A 27 14.37 4.88 4.99
N SER A 28 14.23 3.56 5.11
CA SER A 28 14.73 2.62 4.12
C SER A 28 14.03 2.75 2.76
N LEU A 29 12.70 2.96 2.76
CA LEU A 29 11.95 3.23 1.53
C LEU A 29 12.44 4.51 0.86
N LYS A 30 12.64 5.59 1.63
CA LYS A 30 13.19 6.85 1.10
C LYS A 30 14.54 6.62 0.40
N THR A 31 15.50 5.99 1.08
CA THR A 31 16.83 5.73 0.50
C THR A 31 16.74 4.90 -0.77
N LYS A 32 15.86 3.90 -0.82
CA LYS A 32 15.68 3.06 -2.02
C LYS A 32 15.05 3.84 -3.19
N VAL A 33 14.05 4.69 -2.92
CA VAL A 33 13.45 5.55 -3.95
C VAL A 33 14.45 6.59 -4.49
N GLU A 34 15.30 7.14 -3.62
CA GLU A 34 16.36 8.08 -4.03
C GLU A 34 17.41 7.41 -4.91
N ALA A 35 17.70 6.12 -4.67
CA ALA A 35 18.61 5.33 -5.49
C ALA A 35 18.01 4.96 -6.86
N ASP A 36 16.77 4.48 -6.91
CA ASP A 36 16.04 4.24 -8.15
C ASP A 36 14.52 4.39 -7.98
N LYS A 37 13.98 5.49 -8.51
CA LYS A 37 12.54 5.78 -8.53
C LYS A 37 11.73 4.81 -9.39
N ASN A 38 12.36 4.02 -10.25
CA ASN A 38 11.72 3.07 -11.15
C ASN A 38 11.78 1.62 -10.66
N ASP A 39 12.42 1.37 -9.51
CA ASP A 39 12.48 0.05 -8.91
C ASP A 39 11.06 -0.47 -8.63
N LYS A 40 10.71 -1.56 -9.32
CA LYS A 40 9.38 -2.19 -9.25
C LYS A 40 9.13 -2.79 -7.87
N ILE A 41 10.15 -3.34 -7.21
CA ILE A 41 10.04 -3.91 -5.87
C ILE A 41 9.74 -2.81 -4.87
N VAL A 42 10.44 -1.67 -4.96
CA VAL A 42 10.22 -0.52 -4.08
C VAL A 42 8.81 0.06 -4.26
N LYS A 43 8.33 0.20 -5.50
CA LYS A 43 6.95 0.60 -5.77
C LYS A 43 5.95 -0.37 -5.17
N ASP A 44 6.19 -1.68 -5.31
CA ASP A 44 5.31 -2.70 -4.75
C ASP A 44 5.28 -2.69 -3.22
N LEU A 45 6.41 -2.43 -2.56
CA LEU A 45 6.48 -2.25 -1.11
C LEU A 45 5.72 -1.01 -0.62
N ILE A 46 5.77 0.10 -1.36
CA ILE A 46 5.01 1.32 -1.01
C ILE A 46 3.51 1.06 -1.11
N TRP A 47 3.06 0.38 -2.17
CA TRP A 47 1.66 -0.01 -2.31
C TRP A 47 1.22 -0.97 -1.21
N LEU A 48 2.06 -1.95 -0.88
CA LEU A 48 1.79 -2.89 0.20
C LEU A 48 1.64 -2.17 1.55
N LEU A 49 2.50 -1.20 1.85
CA LEU A 49 2.40 -0.37 3.06
C LEU A 49 1.09 0.42 3.09
N PHE A 50 0.68 1.01 1.96
CA PHE A 50 -0.58 1.76 1.86
C PHE A 50 -1.80 0.87 2.06
N GLU A 51 -1.89 -0.26 1.36
CA GLU A 51 -3.00 -1.21 1.47
C GLU A 51 -3.09 -1.81 2.88
N THR A 52 -1.95 -2.12 3.49
CA THR A 52 -1.89 -2.55 4.90
C THR A 52 -2.40 -1.46 5.84
N SER A 53 -2.07 -0.19 5.57
CA SER A 53 -2.53 0.95 6.37
C SER A 53 -4.05 1.16 6.24
N LEU A 54 -4.62 0.90 5.06
CA LEU A 54 -6.07 0.90 4.86
C LEU A 54 -6.74 -0.15 5.75
N VAL A 55 -6.27 -1.40 5.68
CA VAL A 55 -6.80 -2.49 6.49
C VAL A 55 -6.65 -2.19 7.99
N HIS A 56 -5.47 -1.75 8.43
CA HIS A 56 -5.20 -1.42 9.83
C HIS A 56 -6.10 -0.30 10.36
N SER A 57 -6.42 0.69 9.53
CA SER A 57 -7.28 1.82 9.89
C SER A 57 -8.78 1.53 9.72
N GLY A 58 -9.16 0.28 9.39
CA GLY A 58 -10.55 -0.14 9.25
C GLY A 58 -11.20 0.24 7.91
N PHE A 59 -10.43 0.63 6.90
CA PHE A 59 -10.96 0.86 5.55
C PHE A 59 -11.10 -0.46 4.78
N SER A 60 -12.18 -0.57 4.01
CA SER A 60 -12.35 -1.64 3.03
C SER A 60 -11.38 -1.47 1.86
N LEU A 61 -10.82 -2.58 1.38
CA LEU A 61 -10.09 -2.62 0.12
C LEU A 61 -11.06 -2.78 -1.04
N GLU A 62 -10.85 -2.02 -2.12
CA GLU A 62 -11.64 -2.15 -3.35
C GLU A 62 -11.31 -3.47 -4.06
N GLU A 63 -10.04 -3.86 -4.09
CA GLU A 63 -9.57 -5.09 -4.73
C GLU A 63 -8.64 -5.89 -3.80
N PRO A 64 -9.18 -6.74 -2.90
CA PRO A 64 -8.38 -7.53 -1.95
C PRO A 64 -7.38 -8.50 -2.62
N SER A 65 -7.68 -8.94 -3.84
CA SER A 65 -6.82 -9.83 -4.63
C SER A 65 -5.49 -9.16 -5.02
N ILE A 66 -5.46 -7.84 -5.22
CA ILE A 66 -4.23 -7.09 -5.54
C ILE A 66 -3.28 -7.13 -4.34
N LEU A 67 -3.79 -6.87 -3.13
CA LEU A 67 -3.00 -6.97 -1.90
C LEU A 67 -2.45 -8.39 -1.71
N ALA A 68 -3.29 -9.41 -1.88
CA ALA A 68 -2.86 -10.81 -1.77
C ALA A 68 -1.72 -11.14 -2.75
N ASN A 69 -1.84 -10.71 -4.01
CA ASN A 69 -0.79 -10.89 -5.01
C ASN A 69 0.52 -10.18 -4.64
N ARG A 70 0.45 -8.98 -4.04
CA ARG A 70 1.65 -8.27 -3.54
C ARG A 70 2.29 -9.02 -2.37
N ILE A 71 1.50 -9.51 -1.43
CA ILE A 71 1.98 -10.32 -0.30
C ILE A 71 2.70 -11.57 -0.80
N PHE A 72 2.10 -12.33 -1.72
CA PHE A 72 2.73 -13.53 -2.29
C PHE A 72 4.06 -13.23 -3.00
N LYS A 73 4.12 -12.13 -3.76
CA LYS A 73 5.39 -11.68 -4.36
C LYS A 73 6.45 -11.35 -3.31
N MET A 74 6.08 -10.68 -2.22
CA MET A 74 7.03 -10.36 -1.15
C MET A 74 7.51 -11.61 -0.40
N ILE A 75 6.62 -12.59 -0.19
CA ILE A 75 7.00 -13.89 0.37
C ILE A 75 8.00 -14.59 -0.55
N GLN A 76 7.70 -14.67 -1.85
CA GLN A 76 8.61 -15.28 -2.83
C GLN A 76 9.99 -14.59 -2.83
N LEU A 77 10.01 -13.25 -2.88
CA LEU A 77 11.25 -12.48 -2.80
C LEU A 77 12.01 -12.73 -1.49
N GLY A 78 11.31 -12.88 -0.36
CA GLY A 78 11.92 -13.20 0.92
C GLY A 78 12.56 -14.59 0.94
N LEU A 79 11.93 -15.57 0.28
CA LEU A 79 12.48 -16.93 0.12
C LEU A 79 13.69 -16.94 -0.82
N ASP A 80 13.62 -16.21 -1.94
CA ASP A 80 14.70 -16.16 -2.94
C ASP A 80 15.95 -15.42 -2.43
N ASN A 81 15.78 -14.44 -1.52
CA ASN A 81 16.87 -13.66 -0.92
C ASN A 81 17.24 -14.10 0.51
N GLY A 82 16.60 -15.17 0.99
CA GLY A 82 16.62 -15.55 2.40
C GLY A 82 16.59 -17.06 2.59
N TYR A 83 17.45 -17.77 1.87
CA TYR A 83 18.22 -18.98 2.22
C TYR A 83 19.35 -19.15 1.21
#